data_AF-A0A8S0R4F8-F1
#
_entry.id   AF-A0A8S0R4F8-F1
#
_cell.length_a   1.000
_cell.length_b   1.000
_cell.length_c   1.000
_cell.angle_alpha   90.00
_cell.angle_beta   90.00
_cell.angle_gamma   90.00
#
_symmetry.space_group_name_H-M   'P 1'
#
loop_
_entity.id
_entity.type
_entity.pdbx_description
1 polymer ?
#
loop_
_entity_poly.entity_id
_entity_poly.type
_entity_poly.pdbx_seq_one_letter_code
_entity_poly.pdbx_strand_id
1 'polypeptide(L)'
;DVWTELGRPGGIHQKQVDQMGIHSASDPRPRTTLCGDYFYNYFSRGLDILFDGQTHKIKKFVLHTNYPGHADFNSYMKCNFIIYCCNFGGSFHNDVNGSKNAITPSTKWEQVKEILGDCGRAAIQTHGSTSNPFGSTFVYGYPNVAFEVMKNGYIATVTLFQS
;
A
#
# COMPACT_ATOMS: atom_id res chain seq x y z
N ASP A 1 10.85 -3.71 -20.00
CA ASP A 1 9.67 -4.09 -19.18
C ASP A 1 10.07 -4.12 -17.71
N VAL A 2 9.18 -4.47 -16.77
CA VAL A 2 9.52 -4.46 -15.34
C VAL A 2 10.66 -5.42 -14.99
N TRP A 3 10.81 -6.54 -15.69
CA TRP A 3 11.91 -7.48 -15.46
C TRP A 3 13.26 -6.94 -15.93
N THR A 4 13.26 -6.15 -17.00
CA THR A 4 14.46 -5.47 -17.48
C THR A 4 14.99 -4.48 -16.44
N GLU A 5 14.09 -3.76 -15.76
CA GLU A 5 14.45 -2.71 -14.78
C GLU A 5 14.74 -3.27 -13.38
N LEU A 6 13.91 -4.22 -12.91
CA LEU A 6 13.94 -4.68 -11.51
C LEU A 6 14.51 -6.09 -11.33
N GLY A 7 14.68 -6.83 -12.43
CA GLY A 7 14.97 -8.26 -12.42
C GLY A 7 13.72 -9.13 -12.26
N ARG A 8 13.91 -10.44 -12.12
CA ARG A 8 12.81 -11.37 -11.83
C ARG A 8 12.28 -11.15 -10.40
N PRO A 9 10.96 -11.20 -10.17
CA PRO A 9 10.41 -11.13 -8.83
C PRO A 9 10.79 -12.37 -8.01
N GLY A 10 10.85 -12.21 -6.69
CA GLY A 10 11.06 -13.32 -5.76
C GLY A 10 9.82 -14.21 -5.60
N GLY A 11 8.63 -13.67 -5.88
CA GLY A 11 7.37 -14.41 -5.85
C GLY A 11 6.36 -13.86 -6.86
N ILE A 12 5.48 -14.73 -7.34
CA ILE A 12 4.34 -14.36 -8.19
C ILE A 12 3.09 -14.97 -7.58
N HIS A 13 2.09 -14.14 -7.28
CA HIS A 13 0.83 -14.59 -6.67
C HIS A 13 -0.37 -14.08 -7.45
N GLN A 14 -1.30 -14.97 -7.78
CA GLN A 14 -2.58 -14.57 -8.35
C GLN A 14 -3.40 -13.84 -7.28
N LYS A 15 -3.98 -12.69 -7.64
CA LYS A 15 -4.84 -11.94 -6.72
C LYS A 15 -6.10 -12.76 -6.50
N GLN A 16 -6.24 -13.31 -5.30
CA GLN A 16 -7.50 -13.90 -4.89
C GLN A 16 -8.53 -12.79 -4.70
N VAL A 17 -9.72 -12.97 -5.28
CA VAL A 17 -10.87 -12.12 -4.95
C VAL A 17 -11.43 -12.70 -3.67
N ASP A 18 -11.15 -12.07 -2.55
CA ASP A 18 -11.95 -12.31 -1.36
C ASP A 18 -13.36 -11.77 -1.67
N GLN A 19 -14.33 -12.67 -1.86
CA GLN A 19 -15.72 -12.28 -1.84
C GLN A 19 -16.04 -11.91 -0.40
N MET A 20 -15.81 -10.65 -0.03
CA MET A 20 -16.60 -10.08 1.05
C MET A 20 -18.05 -10.15 0.57
N GLY A 21 -18.75 -11.17 1.04
CA GLY A 21 -20.12 -11.51 0.68
C GLY A 21 -21.09 -10.45 1.18
N ILE A 22 -21.09 -9.28 0.56
CA ILE A 22 -22.00 -8.19 0.86
C ILE A 22 -22.82 -7.93 -0.42
N HIS A 23 -23.83 -8.78 -0.58
CA HIS A 23 -25.09 -8.61 -1.32
C HIS A 23 -25.04 -8.35 -2.85
N SER A 24 -25.48 -9.35 -3.61
CA SER A 24 -26.57 -9.22 -4.59
C SER A 24 -27.23 -10.58 -4.79
N ALA A 25 -28.36 -10.80 -4.11
CA ALA A 25 -29.11 -12.06 -4.15
C ALA A 25 -29.93 -12.27 -5.44
N SER A 26 -29.52 -11.67 -6.57
CA SER A 26 -30.35 -11.62 -7.78
C SER A 26 -29.61 -11.80 -9.12
N ASP A 27 -28.34 -12.21 -9.13
CA ASP A 27 -27.67 -12.61 -10.39
C ASP A 27 -27.36 -14.12 -10.38
N PRO A 28 -28.11 -14.96 -11.13
CA PRO A 28 -27.90 -16.41 -11.15
C PRO A 28 -26.68 -16.85 -11.99
N ARG A 29 -25.86 -15.90 -12.47
CA ARG A 29 -24.61 -16.25 -13.14
C ARG A 29 -23.54 -16.55 -12.08
N PRO A 30 -22.88 -17.73 -12.10
CA PRO A 30 -21.67 -17.93 -11.34
C PRO A 30 -20.57 -17.12 -12.03
N ARG A 31 -20.56 -15.81 -11.76
CA ARG A 31 -19.48 -14.94 -12.18
C ARG A 31 -18.34 -15.23 -11.22
N THR A 32 -17.62 -16.31 -11.48
CA THR A 32 -16.20 -16.38 -11.14
C THR A 32 -15.58 -15.14 -11.78
N THR A 33 -15.57 -14.02 -11.06
CA THR A 33 -14.79 -12.85 -11.42
C THR A 33 -13.35 -13.29 -11.26
N LEU A 34 -12.84 -13.99 -12.29
CA LEU A 34 -11.42 -14.24 -12.51
C LEU A 34 -10.76 -12.87 -12.58
N CYS A 35 -10.42 -12.32 -11.42
CA CYS A 35 -9.45 -11.24 -11.31
C CYS A 35 -8.13 -11.92 -11.66
N GLY A 36 -7.82 -11.98 -12.95
CA GLY A 36 -6.53 -12.49 -13.44
C GLY A 36 -5.37 -11.58 -13.08
N ASP A 37 -5.61 -10.55 -12.26
CA ASP A 37 -4.60 -9.68 -11.70
C ASP A 37 -3.62 -10.51 -10.89
N TYR A 38 -2.35 -10.16 -10.96
CA TYR A 38 -1.29 -10.88 -10.27
C TYR A 38 -0.28 -9.93 -9.66
N PHE A 39 0.30 -10.35 -8.55
CA PHE A 39 1.37 -9.66 -7.88
C PHE A 39 2.72 -10.18 -8.32
N TYR A 40 3.65 -9.26 -8.54
CA TYR A 40 5.08 -9.53 -8.44
C TYR A 40 5.58 -9.05 -7.09
N ASN A 41 6.14 -9.96 -6.29
CA ASN A 41 6.71 -9.67 -4.99
C ASN A 41 8.23 -9.59 -5.11
N TYR A 42 8.79 -8.42 -4.80
CA TYR A 42 10.22 -8.18 -4.72
C TYR A 42 10.63 -8.07 -3.25
N PHE A 43 10.71 -9.21 -2.56
CA PHE A 43 11.03 -9.30 -1.13
C PHE A 43 12.29 -8.53 -0.76
N SER A 44 13.36 -8.66 -1.55
CA SER A 44 14.64 -7.95 -1.34
C SER A 44 14.58 -6.44 -1.59
N ARG A 45 13.49 -5.93 -2.15
CA ARG A 45 13.26 -4.50 -2.43
C ARG A 45 12.14 -3.90 -1.57
N GLY A 46 11.43 -4.72 -0.81
CA GLY A 46 10.26 -4.30 -0.04
C GLY A 46 9.11 -3.81 -0.92
N LEU A 47 8.95 -4.39 -2.11
CA LEU A 47 8.03 -3.87 -3.13
C LEU A 47 7.13 -4.98 -3.68
N ASP A 48 5.82 -4.73 -3.69
CA ASP A 48 4.88 -5.50 -4.50
C ASP A 48 4.30 -4.65 -5.61
N ILE A 49 4.08 -5.27 -6.77
CA ILE A 49 3.47 -4.63 -7.94
C ILE A 49 2.28 -5.47 -8.36
N LEU A 50 1.08 -4.90 -8.31
CA LEU A 50 -0.11 -5.53 -8.87
C LEU A 50 -0.23 -5.17 -10.35
N PHE A 51 -0.40 -6.18 -11.18
CA PHE A 51 -0.71 -6.03 -12.59
C PHE A 51 -2.17 -6.36 -12.86
N ASP A 52 -2.74 -5.66 -13.83
CA ASP A 52 -3.99 -6.02 -14.46
C ASP A 52 -3.86 -7.33 -15.24
N GLY A 53 -4.78 -8.26 -15.01
CA GLY A 53 -4.71 -9.59 -15.63
C GLY A 53 -4.92 -9.63 -17.13
N GLN A 54 -5.51 -8.58 -17.73
CA GLN A 54 -5.80 -8.53 -19.16
C GLN A 54 -4.78 -7.68 -19.91
N THR A 55 -4.50 -6.49 -19.38
CA THR A 55 -3.63 -5.51 -20.05
C THR A 55 -2.16 -5.61 -19.63
N HIS A 56 -1.87 -6.38 -18.56
CA HIS A 56 -0.54 -6.47 -17.96
C HIS A 56 0.05 -5.11 -17.57
N LYS A 57 -0.80 -4.11 -17.35
CA LYS A 57 -0.41 -2.78 -16.85
C LYS A 57 -0.40 -2.77 -15.34
N ILE A 58 0.46 -1.94 -14.76
CA ILE A 58 0.55 -1.77 -13.30
C ILE A 58 -0.72 -1.06 -12.80
N LYS A 59 -1.33 -1.62 -11.75
CA LYS A 59 -2.50 -1.04 -11.06
C LYS A 59 -2.13 -0.39 -9.74
N LYS A 60 -1.23 -1.01 -8.98
CA LYS A 60 -0.76 -0.48 -7.70
C LYS A 60 0.65 -0.95 -7.35
N PHE A 61 1.30 -0.14 -6.53
CA PHE A 61 2.52 -0.47 -5.81
C PHE A 61 2.22 -0.62 -4.31
N VAL A 62 2.85 -1.56 -3.64
CA VAL A 62 2.85 -1.68 -2.17
C VAL A 62 4.30 -1.61 -1.68
N LEU A 63 4.59 -0.63 -0.83
CA LEU A 63 5.92 -0.35 -0.30
C LEU A 63 5.96 -0.77 1.16
N HIS A 64 6.87 -1.69 1.49
CA HIS A 64 7.01 -2.29 2.83
C HIS A 64 8.11 -1.60 3.63
N THR A 65 7.87 -1.23 4.88
CA THR A 65 8.86 -0.54 5.73
C THR A 65 9.67 -1.49 6.63
N ASN A 66 9.23 -2.74 6.77
CA ASN A 66 9.85 -3.79 7.59
C ASN A 66 10.06 -3.39 9.08
N TYR A 67 9.04 -2.84 9.72
CA TYR A 67 9.08 -2.57 11.16
C TYR A 67 8.80 -3.83 12.00
N PRO A 68 9.55 -4.07 13.09
CA PRO A 68 9.23 -5.10 14.07
C PRO A 68 7.83 -4.88 14.65
N GLY A 69 7.10 -5.98 14.86
CA GLY A 69 5.72 -5.93 15.32
C GLY A 69 4.67 -5.84 14.20
N HIS A 70 5.08 -5.95 12.94
CA HIS A 70 4.18 -6.22 11.83
C HIS A 70 4.16 -7.72 11.51
N ALA A 71 3.04 -8.24 10.99
CA ALA A 71 2.94 -9.66 10.62
C ALA A 71 3.96 -10.06 9.53
N ASP A 72 4.26 -9.12 8.62
CA ASP A 72 5.22 -9.33 7.54
C ASP A 72 6.67 -8.96 7.89
N PHE A 73 6.96 -8.73 9.18
CA PHE A 73 8.33 -8.43 9.60
C PHE A 73 9.28 -9.56 9.19
N ASN A 74 10.42 -9.19 8.60
CA ASN A 74 11.42 -10.11 8.04
C ASN A 74 10.99 -10.91 6.79
N SER A 75 9.73 -10.78 6.34
CA SER A 75 9.30 -11.29 5.03
C SER A 75 9.78 -10.42 3.87
N TYR A 76 9.94 -9.12 4.13
CA TYR A 76 10.41 -8.11 3.17
C TYR A 76 11.60 -7.32 3.73
N MET A 77 12.52 -6.92 2.87
CA MET A 77 13.47 -5.85 3.18
C MET A 77 12.74 -4.50 3.20
N LYS A 78 13.31 -3.52 3.91
CA LYS A 78 12.75 -2.16 3.95
C LYS A 78 12.88 -1.48 2.59
N CYS A 79 11.77 -1.01 2.04
CA CYS A 79 11.72 -0.14 0.88
C CYS A 79 12.10 1.29 1.28
N ASN A 80 13.18 1.84 0.72
CA ASN A 80 13.64 3.20 1.02
C ASN A 80 13.01 4.24 0.08
N PHE A 81 11.70 4.44 0.20
CA PHE A 81 10.97 5.39 -0.65
C PHE A 81 11.05 6.84 -0.15
N ILE A 82 10.74 7.77 -1.06
CA ILE A 82 10.44 9.17 -0.74
C ILE A 82 9.22 9.55 -1.57
N ILE A 83 8.14 9.95 -0.91
CA ILE A 83 6.91 10.42 -1.55
C ILE A 83 6.84 11.93 -1.34
N TYR A 84 6.94 12.68 -2.43
CA TYR A 84 6.80 14.13 -2.40
C TYR A 84 5.33 14.51 -2.46
N CYS A 85 4.91 15.33 -1.50
CA CYS A 85 3.56 15.88 -1.46
C CYS A 85 3.59 17.25 -2.15
N CYS A 86 3.04 17.34 -3.35
CA CYS A 86 2.81 18.61 -4.03
C CYS A 86 1.59 19.28 -3.39
N ASN A 87 1.71 20.54 -2.97
CA ASN A 87 0.54 21.32 -2.57
C ASN A 87 -0.43 21.39 -3.76
N PHE A 88 -1.66 20.91 -3.59
CA PHE A 88 -2.76 20.99 -4.58
C PHE A 88 -3.32 22.42 -4.70
N GLY A 89 -2.47 23.43 -4.65
CA GLY A 89 -2.79 24.85 -4.80
C GLY A 89 -1.58 25.55 -5.40
N GLY A 90 -1.71 26.01 -6.64
CA GLY A 90 -0.59 26.45 -7.46
C GLY A 90 0.21 27.62 -6.86
N SER A 91 1.35 27.29 -6.26
CA SER A 91 2.46 28.22 -6.18
C SER A 91 3.75 27.42 -6.18
N PHE A 92 4.46 27.44 -7.31
CA PHE A 92 5.85 27.00 -7.44
C PHE A 92 6.78 27.99 -6.75
N HIS A 93 6.50 28.31 -5.48
CA HIS A 93 7.45 29.05 -4.68
C HIS A 93 8.53 28.06 -4.23
N ASN A 94 9.73 28.27 -4.78
CA ASN A 94 10.98 27.64 -4.38
C ASN A 94 11.23 27.92 -2.88
N ASP A 95 10.59 27.16 -2.00
CA ASP A 95 11.02 27.10 -0.63
C ASP A 95 12.22 26.15 -0.57
N VAL A 96 13.37 26.73 -0.21
CA VAL A 96 14.70 26.13 -0.03
C VAL A 96 14.71 25.05 1.08
N ASN A 97 13.55 24.57 1.52
CA ASN A 97 13.32 23.56 2.56
C ASN A 97 12.45 22.39 2.05
N GLY A 98 12.78 21.82 0.89
CA GLY A 98 12.07 20.69 0.26
C GLY A 98 11.95 19.40 1.09
N SER A 99 12.50 19.38 2.31
CA SER A 99 12.39 18.27 3.28
C SER A 99 11.10 18.28 4.10
N LYS A 100 10.34 19.38 4.16
CA LYS A 100 9.13 19.45 5.01
C LYS A 100 7.91 18.71 4.45
N ASN A 101 7.86 18.44 3.13
CA ASN A 101 6.70 17.83 2.46
C ASN A 101 7.04 16.48 1.83
N ALA A 102 7.89 15.69 2.49
CA ALA A 102 8.26 14.37 2.02
C ALA A 102 7.90 13.30 3.05
N ILE A 103 7.22 12.25 2.59
CA ILE A 103 6.92 11.07 3.39
C ILE A 103 7.95 10.00 3.06
N THR A 104 8.60 9.49 4.10
CA THR A 104 9.63 8.45 4.03
C THR A 104 9.20 7.26 4.90
N PRO A 105 9.87 6.10 4.79
CA PRO A 105 9.59 4.97 5.68
C PRO A 105 9.70 5.28 7.17
N SER A 106 10.51 6.28 7.54
CA SER A 106 10.70 6.71 8.93
C SER A 106 9.69 7.75 9.40
N THR A 107 8.87 8.30 8.51
CA THR A 107 7.85 9.30 8.86
C THR A 107 6.79 8.65 9.75
N LYS A 108 6.47 9.30 10.86
CA LYS A 108 5.43 8.85 11.80
C LYS A 108 4.05 9.22 11.31
N TRP A 109 3.04 8.46 11.73
CA TRP A 109 1.66 8.70 11.32
C TRP A 109 1.16 10.12 11.62
N GLU A 110 1.48 10.67 12.79
CA GLU A 110 1.13 12.05 13.13
C GLU A 110 1.70 13.07 12.15
N GLN A 111 2.95 12.87 11.70
CA GLN A 111 3.60 13.72 10.70
C GLN A 111 2.95 13.58 9.31
N VAL A 112 2.48 12.37 8.96
CA VAL A 112 1.73 12.19 7.70
C VAL A 112 0.45 13.01 7.72
N LYS A 113 -0.29 13.03 8.84
CA LYS A 113 -1.50 13.85 8.99
C LYS A 113 -1.19 15.35 8.96
N GLU A 114 -0.04 15.78 9.48
CA GLU A 114 0.41 17.18 9.36
C GLU A 114 0.68 17.56 7.90
N ILE A 115 1.26 16.64 7.10
CA ILE A 115 1.60 16.89 5.70
C ILE A 115 0.37 16.81 4.78
N LEU A 116 -0.50 15.81 4.97
CA LEU A 116 -1.62 15.52 4.06
C LEU A 116 -2.98 16.03 4.55
N GLY A 117 -3.05 16.51 5.79
CA GLY A 117 -4.32 16.80 6.46
C GLY A 117 -4.98 15.56 7.06
N ASP A 118 -6.05 15.77 7.83
CA ASP A 118 -6.80 14.66 8.44
C ASP A 118 -7.71 13.98 7.41
N CYS A 119 -7.52 12.67 7.22
CA CYS A 119 -8.39 11.83 6.39
C CYS A 119 -9.58 11.22 7.16
N GLY A 120 -9.68 11.49 8.46
CA GLY A 120 -10.72 10.93 9.31
C GLY A 120 -10.43 9.50 9.78
N ARG A 121 -11.49 8.69 9.95
CA ARG A 121 -11.39 7.34 10.53
C ARG A 121 -10.73 6.37 9.55
N ALA A 122 -10.02 5.39 10.09
CA ALA A 122 -9.46 4.29 9.31
C ALA A 122 -10.56 3.57 8.52
N ALA A 123 -10.30 3.31 7.24
CA ALA A 123 -11.24 2.63 6.35
C ALA A 123 -11.30 1.13 6.65
N ILE A 124 -10.18 0.54 7.06
CA ILE A 124 -10.05 -0.89 7.34
C ILE A 124 -9.24 -1.06 8.62
N GLN A 125 -9.73 -1.92 9.52
CA GLN A 125 -8.95 -2.47 10.60
C GLN A 125 -8.59 -3.90 10.22
N THR A 126 -7.33 -4.15 9.90
CA THR A 126 -6.87 -5.51 9.61
C THR A 126 -6.69 -6.20 10.96
N HIS A 127 -7.70 -6.94 11.38
CA HIS A 127 -7.47 -7.98 12.37
C HIS A 127 -6.56 -8.97 11.65
N GLY A 128 -5.25 -8.97 11.96
CA GLY A 128 -4.39 -10.08 11.54
C GLY A 128 -5.03 -11.41 11.93
N SER A 129 -4.48 -12.53 11.46
CA SER A 129 -4.96 -13.84 11.90
C SER A 129 -5.07 -13.89 13.43
N THR A 130 -5.94 -14.75 13.97
CA THR A 130 -6.06 -14.96 15.43
C THR A 130 -4.71 -15.28 16.10
N SER A 131 -3.71 -15.68 15.31
CA SER A 131 -2.33 -15.93 15.69
C SER A 131 -1.37 -14.73 15.61
N ASN A 132 -1.77 -13.55 15.12
CA ASN A 132 -0.88 -12.39 15.03
C ASN A 132 -0.65 -11.78 16.43
N PRO A 133 0.54 -11.93 17.03
CA PRO A 133 0.80 -11.49 18.41
C PRO A 133 0.87 -9.96 18.54
N PHE A 134 0.97 -9.23 17.44
CA PHE A 134 1.16 -7.78 17.44
C PHE A 134 -0.14 -6.97 17.33
N GLY A 135 -1.26 -7.66 17.11
CA GLY A 135 -2.58 -7.06 16.98
C GLY A 135 -2.83 -6.42 15.61
N SER A 136 -3.95 -5.69 15.51
CA SER A 136 -4.41 -5.10 14.25
C SER A 136 -3.60 -3.87 13.82
N THR A 137 -3.52 -3.65 12.51
CA THR A 137 -3.14 -2.35 11.92
C THR A 137 -4.38 -1.63 11.41
N PHE A 138 -4.22 -0.36 11.05
CA PHE A 138 -5.28 0.52 10.55
C PHE A 138 -4.90 1.06 9.18
N VAL A 139 -5.82 0.99 8.22
CA VAL A 139 -5.61 1.51 6.87
C VAL A 139 -6.33 2.84 6.70
N TYR A 140 -5.58 3.87 6.32
CA TYR A 140 -6.05 5.23 6.09
C TYR A 140 -5.89 5.59 4.62
N GLY A 141 -6.95 6.09 3.98
CA GLY A 141 -6.98 6.41 2.56
C GLY A 141 -6.93 7.91 2.28
N TYR A 142 -6.11 8.29 1.31
CA TYR A 142 -6.09 9.60 0.66
C TYR A 142 -6.29 9.40 -0.85
N PRO A 143 -6.49 10.48 -1.64
CA PRO A 143 -6.45 10.36 -3.08
C PRO A 143 -5.15 9.68 -3.56
N ASN A 144 -5.30 8.55 -4.25
CA ASN A 144 -4.23 7.79 -4.91
C ASN A 144 -3.18 7.15 -3.98
N VAL A 145 -3.34 7.24 -2.67
CA VAL A 145 -2.43 6.60 -1.69
C VAL A 145 -3.19 6.12 -0.46
N ALA A 146 -2.81 4.96 0.06
CA ALA A 146 -3.28 4.45 1.33
C ALA A 146 -2.10 4.08 2.24
N PHE A 147 -2.25 4.33 3.53
CA PHE A 147 -1.25 4.04 4.56
C PHE A 147 -1.78 2.98 5.51
N GLU A 148 -1.06 1.89 5.66
CA GLU A 148 -1.27 0.94 6.74
C GLU A 148 -0.39 1.32 7.93
N VAL A 149 -1.02 1.49 9.08
CA VAL A 149 -0.40 2.08 10.27
C VAL A 149 -0.56 1.14 11.45
N MET A 150 0.56 0.85 12.11
CA MET A 150 0.59 0.06 13.33
C MET A 150 0.11 0.87 14.54
N LYS A 151 -0.31 0.21 15.62
CA LYS A 151 -0.78 0.87 16.86
C LYS A 151 0.23 1.83 17.50
N ASN A 152 1.53 1.62 17.26
CA ASN A 152 2.62 2.46 17.76
C ASN A 152 2.96 3.64 16.80
N GLY A 153 2.13 3.89 15.80
CA GLY A 153 2.22 5.04 14.90
C GLY A 153 3.30 4.92 13.82
N TYR A 154 3.92 3.75 13.65
CA TYR A 154 4.78 3.47 12.50
C TYR A 154 3.95 3.03 11.29
N ILE A 155 4.37 3.44 10.10
CA ILE A 155 3.78 3.03 8.84
C ILE A 155 4.31 1.63 8.52
N ALA A 156 3.43 0.64 8.37
CA ALA A 156 3.78 -0.71 7.96
C ALA A 156 3.95 -0.80 6.44
N THR A 157 2.94 -0.31 5.71
CA THR A 157 2.94 -0.29 4.25
C THR A 157 2.35 1.01 3.70
N VAL A 158 2.80 1.37 2.49
CA VAL A 158 2.21 2.43 1.68
C VAL A 158 1.75 1.83 0.36
N THR A 159 0.47 1.98 0.03
CA THR A 159 -0.09 1.53 -1.24
C THR A 159 -0.33 2.73 -2.15
N LEU A 160 0.31 2.76 -3.31
CA LEU A 160 0.11 3.78 -4.35
C LEU A 160 -0.74 3.18 -5.47
N PHE A 161 -1.77 3.90 -5.90
CA PHE A 161 -2.69 3.42 -6.94
C PHE A 161 -3.26 4.60 -7.72
N GLN A 162 -3.74 4.32 -8.93
CA GLN A 162 -4.48 5.28 -9.73
C GLN A 162 -5.97 4.93 -9.64
N SER A 163 -6.79 5.89 -9.19
CA SER A 163 -8.26 5.76 -9.13
C SER A 163 -8.88 5.80 -10.52
#